data_AF-A0A1B0DLI6-F1
#
_entry.id   AF-A0A1B0DLI6-F1
#
_cell.length_a   1.000
_cell.length_b   1.000
_cell.length_c   1.000
_cell.angle_alpha   90.00
_cell.angle_beta   90.00
_cell.angle_gamma   90.00
#
_symmetry.space_group_name_H-M   'P 1'
#
loop_
_entity.id
_entity.type
_entity.pdbx_description
1 polymer ?
#
loop_
_entity_poly.entity_id
_entity_poly.type
_entity_poly.pdbx_seq_one_letter_code
_entity_poly.pdbx_strand_id
1 'polypeptide(L)'
;MPAETARNTPKKQEKALVDNTHLQRITLDANQAFYDLPPRLFHGNPNLMDVSMRGNGLKTLDAVQFPLDQLRRLQLADNPLECNCSLLWLWRLVNEEEEEVGAGDATRSGSLTLDSEAIGCDIVEDSVKVRHRLIDMSEGDIQCPARLVTIVCAVLTVLLVTMAGVSVVLYLQFARRRKRIVEERKNVNERIVPQQIDKMELERYLQAQALTSEYRTLRPWEIPIKEADREEPDHYEKFDYFDHRRMPPPKAAPAPHVVYV
;
A
#
# COMPACT_ATOMS: atom_id res chain seq x y z
N MET A 1 -50.72 26.16 1.73
CA MET A 1 -49.73 26.97 1.00
C MET A 1 -48.36 26.65 1.60
N PRO A 2 -47.59 25.69 1.07
CA PRO A 2 -46.29 25.40 1.64
C PRO A 2 -45.27 26.43 1.13
N ALA A 3 -44.59 27.07 2.08
CA ALA A 3 -43.47 27.96 1.83
C ALA A 3 -42.31 27.15 1.23
N GLU A 4 -41.99 27.40 -0.03
CA GLU A 4 -40.86 26.80 -0.71
C GLU A 4 -39.62 27.60 -0.35
N THR A 5 -38.97 27.21 0.74
CA THR A 5 -37.64 27.70 1.11
C THR A 5 -36.65 27.24 0.05
N ALA A 6 -36.41 28.10 -0.94
CA ALA A 6 -35.38 27.91 -1.96
C ALA A 6 -34.02 27.81 -1.29
N ARG A 7 -33.61 26.58 -0.99
CA ARG A 7 -32.28 26.23 -0.54
C ARG A 7 -31.35 26.58 -1.71
N ASN A 8 -30.59 27.67 -1.58
CA ASN A 8 -29.53 28.05 -2.51
C ASN A 8 -28.60 26.85 -2.71
N THR A 9 -28.79 26.13 -3.82
CA THR A 9 -28.00 24.95 -4.15
C THR A 9 -26.85 25.40 -5.04
N PRO A 10 -25.58 25.13 -4.67
CA PRO A 10 -24.41 25.49 -5.47
C PRO A 10 -24.41 24.85 -6.88
N LYS A 11 -25.20 23.80 -7.08
CA LYS A 11 -25.34 23.10 -8.37
C LYS A 11 -25.86 23.94 -9.53
N LYS A 12 -26.58 25.04 -9.28
CA LYS A 12 -27.16 25.85 -10.37
C LYS A 12 -26.13 26.74 -11.08
N GLN A 13 -25.00 27.04 -10.44
CA GLN A 13 -24.00 27.98 -10.95
C GLN A 13 -22.92 27.32 -11.82
N GLU A 14 -22.71 26.00 -11.72
CA GLU A 14 -21.72 25.27 -12.52
C GLU A 14 -21.93 25.35 -14.04
N LYS A 15 -23.12 25.76 -14.48
CA LYS A 15 -23.48 25.87 -15.91
C LYS A 15 -23.73 27.29 -16.40
N ALA A 16 -23.47 28.30 -15.57
CA ALA A 16 -23.83 29.69 -15.90
C ALA A 16 -23.13 30.23 -17.16
N LEU A 17 -21.91 29.75 -17.45
CA LEU A 17 -21.09 30.26 -18.56
C LEU A 17 -20.87 29.24 -19.68
N VAL A 18 -21.37 28.00 -19.54
CA VAL A 18 -21.04 26.89 -20.45
C VAL A 18 -21.49 27.15 -21.89
N ASP A 19 -22.58 27.89 -22.08
CA ASP A 19 -23.12 28.20 -23.41
C ASP A 19 -22.40 29.37 -24.11
N ASN A 20 -21.50 30.08 -23.42
CA ASN A 20 -20.79 31.25 -23.94
C ASN A 20 -19.43 30.87 -24.58
N THR A 21 -19.46 30.10 -25.66
CA THR A 21 -18.25 29.55 -26.30
C THR A 21 -17.28 30.59 -26.89
N HIS A 22 -17.76 31.80 -27.18
CA HIS A 22 -16.96 32.90 -27.71
C HIS A 22 -16.47 33.90 -26.64
N LEU A 23 -16.72 33.61 -25.36
CA LEU A 23 -16.30 34.50 -24.27
C LEU A 23 -14.77 34.60 -24.21
N GLN A 24 -14.25 35.83 -24.34
CA GLN A 24 -12.81 36.11 -24.27
C GLN A 24 -12.39 36.80 -22.98
N ARG A 25 -13.27 37.61 -22.41
CA ARG A 25 -13.02 38.37 -21.18
C ARG A 25 -14.19 38.23 -20.23
N ILE A 26 -13.88 37.98 -18.97
CA ILE A 26 -14.84 38.01 -17.89
C ILE A 26 -14.35 38.89 -16.74
N THR A 27 -15.24 39.74 -16.25
CA THR A 27 -14.97 40.65 -15.14
C THR A 27 -16.08 40.47 -14.12
N LEU A 28 -15.71 39.96 -12.95
CA LEU A 28 -16.59 39.71 -11.82
C LEU A 28 -15.98 40.38 -10.59
N ASP A 29 -15.77 41.69 -10.66
CA ASP A 29 -15.12 42.44 -9.59
C ASP A 29 -16.14 42.92 -8.54
N ALA A 30 -15.65 43.17 -7.32
CA ALA A 30 -16.38 43.78 -6.21
C ALA A 30 -17.64 43.02 -5.75
N ASN A 31 -17.64 41.69 -5.85
CA ASN A 31 -18.72 40.83 -5.36
C ASN A 31 -18.32 40.16 -4.04
N GLN A 32 -18.51 40.87 -2.92
CA GLN A 32 -18.17 40.36 -1.58
C GLN A 32 -18.90 39.05 -1.23
N ALA A 33 -20.08 38.80 -1.81
CA ALA A 33 -20.87 37.59 -1.60
C ALA A 33 -20.33 36.35 -2.36
N PHE A 34 -19.32 36.53 -3.21
CA PHE A 34 -18.72 35.45 -4.00
C PHE A 34 -17.53 34.86 -3.24
N TYR A 35 -17.79 33.79 -2.47
CA TYR A 35 -16.81 33.16 -1.58
C TYR A 35 -16.13 31.93 -2.18
N ASP A 36 -16.82 31.21 -3.06
CA ASP A 36 -16.36 29.95 -3.65
C ASP A 36 -16.51 29.98 -5.18
N LEU A 37 -15.47 29.51 -5.87
CA LEU A 37 -15.45 29.38 -7.32
C LEU A 37 -15.75 27.92 -7.72
N PRO A 38 -16.84 27.64 -8.47
CA PRO A 38 -17.13 26.29 -8.93
C PRO A 38 -16.04 25.74 -9.88
N PRO A 39 -15.62 24.47 -9.75
CA PRO A 39 -14.49 23.88 -10.48
C PRO A 39 -14.68 23.82 -12.00
N ARG A 40 -15.92 23.90 -12.49
CA ARG A 40 -16.24 23.80 -13.92
C ARG A 40 -16.82 25.08 -14.49
N LEU A 41 -16.66 26.21 -13.79
CA LEU A 41 -17.26 27.47 -14.22
C LEU A 41 -16.77 27.92 -15.60
N PHE A 42 -15.46 27.78 -15.88
CA PHE A 42 -14.83 28.22 -17.14
C PHE A 42 -14.61 27.09 -18.15
N HIS A 43 -15.00 25.85 -17.82
CA HIS A 43 -14.71 24.67 -18.66
C HIS A 43 -15.43 24.70 -20.02
N GLY A 44 -16.50 25.48 -20.16
CA GLY A 44 -17.23 25.66 -21.43
C GLY A 44 -16.72 26.81 -22.30
N ASN A 45 -15.67 27.54 -21.87
CA ASN A 45 -15.22 28.78 -22.50
C ASN A 45 -13.78 28.63 -23.05
N PRO A 46 -13.59 27.96 -24.20
CA PRO A 46 -12.25 27.65 -24.73
C PRO A 46 -11.50 28.85 -25.34
N ASN A 47 -12.11 30.04 -25.35
CA ASN A 47 -11.51 31.26 -25.89
C ASN A 47 -11.22 32.30 -24.79
N LEU A 48 -11.37 31.92 -23.52
CA LEU A 48 -11.25 32.84 -22.40
C LEU A 48 -9.78 33.20 -22.15
N MET A 49 -9.44 34.47 -22.32
CA MET A 49 -8.07 34.99 -22.20
C MET A 49 -7.89 35.94 -21.01
N ASP A 50 -8.94 36.67 -20.62
CA ASP A 50 -8.86 37.65 -19.54
C ASP A 50 -9.90 37.33 -18.45
N VAL A 51 -9.43 37.12 -17.22
CA VAL A 51 -10.29 36.88 -16.05
C VAL A 51 -9.93 37.89 -14.95
N SER A 52 -10.90 38.71 -14.56
CA SER A 52 -10.80 39.60 -13.41
C SER A 52 -11.84 39.25 -12.37
N MET A 53 -11.40 39.00 -11.14
CA MET A 53 -12.22 38.66 -9.99
C MET A 53 -11.72 39.39 -8.74
N ARG A 54 -11.44 40.69 -8.87
CA ARG A 54 -10.87 41.51 -7.81
C ARG A 54 -11.91 41.89 -6.76
N GLY A 55 -11.52 41.97 -5.49
CA GLY A 55 -12.42 42.43 -4.43
C GLY A 55 -13.63 41.51 -4.20
N ASN A 56 -13.46 40.21 -4.42
CA ASN A 56 -14.47 39.21 -4.07
C ASN A 56 -14.19 38.63 -2.67
N GLY A 57 -15.09 37.77 -2.19
CA GLY A 57 -14.93 37.08 -0.91
C GLY A 57 -14.12 35.79 -1.00
N LEU A 58 -13.32 35.59 -2.05
CA LEU A 58 -12.67 34.30 -2.35
C LEU A 58 -11.65 33.94 -1.27
N LYS A 59 -11.82 32.75 -0.67
CA LYS A 59 -10.93 32.24 0.38
C LYS A 59 -9.94 31.21 -0.15
N THR A 60 -10.40 30.34 -1.04
CA THR A 60 -9.59 29.25 -1.60
C THR A 60 -9.74 29.23 -3.12
N LEU A 61 -8.66 28.90 -3.81
CA LEU A 61 -8.60 28.82 -5.26
C LEU A 61 -7.77 27.61 -5.66
N ASP A 62 -8.22 26.90 -6.68
CA ASP A 62 -7.52 25.72 -7.20
C ASP A 62 -7.09 26.00 -8.65
N ALA A 63 -5.91 25.55 -9.05
CA ALA A 63 -5.43 25.63 -10.42
C ALA A 63 -6.43 25.01 -11.40
N VAL A 64 -7.12 23.94 -11.00
CA VAL A 64 -8.08 23.23 -11.86
C VAL A 64 -9.31 24.09 -12.22
N GLN A 65 -9.61 25.13 -11.44
CA GLN A 65 -10.72 26.03 -11.72
C GLN A 65 -10.46 26.94 -12.93
N PHE A 66 -9.19 27.17 -13.29
CA PHE A 66 -8.79 28.14 -14.30
C PHE A 66 -8.16 27.47 -15.53
N PRO A 67 -8.47 27.93 -16.76
CA PRO A 67 -7.80 27.47 -17.97
C PRO A 67 -6.42 28.16 -18.14
N LEU A 68 -5.47 27.84 -17.25
CA LEU A 68 -4.17 28.52 -17.17
C LEU A 68 -3.36 28.49 -18.49
N ASP A 69 -3.51 27.44 -19.31
CA ASP A 69 -2.79 27.28 -20.59
C ASP A 69 -3.12 28.37 -21.65
N GLN A 70 -4.29 28.99 -21.54
CA GLN A 70 -4.86 29.89 -22.55
C GLN A 70 -4.96 31.34 -22.06
N LEU A 71 -4.92 31.49 -20.73
CA LEU A 71 -5.18 32.74 -20.06
C LEU A 71 -3.98 33.68 -20.26
N ARG A 72 -4.25 34.95 -20.54
CA ARG A 72 -3.26 36.02 -20.71
C ARG A 72 -3.26 37.00 -19.54
N ARG A 73 -4.39 37.14 -18.86
CA ARG A 73 -4.53 38.05 -17.73
C ARG A 73 -5.40 37.43 -16.64
N LEU A 74 -4.85 37.36 -15.44
CA LEU A 74 -5.56 36.92 -14.24
C LEU A 74 -5.43 37.98 -13.15
N GLN A 75 -6.56 38.50 -12.67
CA GLN A 75 -6.58 39.51 -11.61
C GLN A 75 -7.37 39.00 -10.40
N LEU A 76 -6.68 38.84 -9.28
CA LEU A 76 -7.19 38.25 -8.04
C LEU A 76 -6.93 39.12 -6.80
N ALA A 77 -6.45 40.35 -6.96
CA ALA A 77 -6.22 41.27 -5.85
C ALA A 77 -7.47 41.50 -4.99
N ASP A 78 -7.23 41.94 -3.75
CA ASP A 78 -8.27 42.31 -2.79
C ASP A 78 -9.21 41.16 -2.39
N ASN A 79 -8.77 39.91 -2.55
CA ASN A 79 -9.47 38.73 -2.04
C ASN A 79 -8.88 38.28 -0.67
N PRO A 80 -9.73 37.84 0.29
CA PRO A 80 -9.32 37.32 1.59
C PRO A 80 -8.85 35.86 1.50
N LEU A 81 -7.87 35.60 0.62
CA LEU A 81 -7.31 34.28 0.36
C LEU A 81 -6.69 33.70 1.63
N GLU A 82 -6.87 32.42 1.90
CA GLU A 82 -6.24 31.73 3.03
C GLU A 82 -4.90 31.14 2.58
N CYS A 83 -3.81 31.43 3.28
CA CYS A 83 -2.50 30.86 2.93
C CYS A 83 -2.45 29.37 3.30
N ASN A 84 -2.84 28.51 2.36
CA ASN A 84 -2.82 27.06 2.49
C ASN A 84 -2.34 26.41 1.17
N CYS A 85 -2.26 25.08 1.11
CA CYS A 85 -1.82 24.39 -0.10
C CYS A 85 -2.61 24.66 -1.36
N SER A 86 -3.89 25.02 -1.25
CA SER A 86 -4.67 25.33 -2.45
C SER A 86 -4.07 26.54 -3.16
N LEU A 87 -3.39 27.44 -2.45
CA LEU A 87 -2.76 28.62 -3.03
C LEU A 87 -1.34 28.40 -3.57
N LEU A 88 -0.78 27.19 -3.42
CA LEU A 88 0.61 26.89 -3.81
C LEU A 88 0.86 27.09 -5.31
N TRP A 89 -0.11 26.78 -6.17
CA TRP A 89 0.01 27.01 -7.61
C TRP A 89 0.12 28.50 -7.94
N LEU A 90 -0.63 29.35 -7.22
CA LEU A 90 -0.66 30.79 -7.45
C LEU A 90 0.65 31.43 -6.98
N TRP A 91 1.17 30.98 -5.83
CA TRP A 91 2.48 31.40 -5.34
C TRP A 91 3.61 31.01 -6.32
N ARG A 92 3.60 29.79 -6.85
CA ARG A 92 4.56 29.37 -7.89
C ARG A 92 4.47 30.26 -9.12
N LEU A 93 3.26 30.51 -9.60
CA LEU A 93 3.03 31.33 -10.79
C LEU A 93 3.54 32.78 -10.61
N VAL A 94 3.36 33.37 -9.42
CA VAL A 94 3.88 34.71 -9.08
C VAL A 94 5.41 34.72 -9.04
N ASN A 95 6.04 33.66 -8.54
CA ASN A 95 7.51 33.60 -8.44
C ASN A 95 8.19 33.13 -9.73
N GLU A 96 7.53 32.32 -10.55
CA GLU A 96 7.99 31.89 -11.87
C GLU A 96 8.01 33.07 -12.87
N GLU A 97 7.10 34.06 -12.74
CA GLU A 97 7.15 35.31 -13.51
C GLU A 97 8.47 36.09 -13.32
N GLU A 98 9.16 35.95 -12.18
CA GLU A 98 10.44 36.62 -11.92
C GLU A 98 11.66 35.87 -12.49
N GLU A 99 11.61 34.54 -12.61
CA GLU A 99 12.74 33.71 -13.07
C GLU A 99 12.90 33.64 -14.60
N GLU A 100 11.88 34.01 -15.39
CA GLU A 100 11.92 34.05 -16.86
C GLU A 100 12.92 35.08 -17.45
N VAL A 101 13.66 35.83 -16.61
CA VAL A 101 14.79 36.68 -17.03
C VAL A 101 16.11 35.88 -17.12
N GLY A 102 16.15 34.60 -16.71
CA GLY A 102 17.41 33.87 -16.46
C GLY A 102 17.76 32.66 -17.32
N ALA A 103 16.81 31.91 -17.90
CA ALA A 103 17.15 30.67 -18.61
C ALA A 103 16.19 30.35 -19.75
N GLY A 104 16.72 30.33 -20.98
CA GLY A 104 15.96 29.92 -22.15
C GLY A 104 15.64 28.42 -22.14
N ASP A 105 14.37 28.09 -21.95
CA ASP A 105 13.74 26.93 -22.56
C ASP A 105 12.29 27.27 -22.96
N ALA A 106 12.13 27.68 -24.22
CA ALA A 106 10.86 28.08 -24.78
C ALA A 106 9.98 26.85 -25.09
N THR A 107 9.22 26.37 -24.12
CA THR A 107 8.06 25.51 -24.41
C THR A 107 6.91 25.71 -23.40
N ARG A 108 6.22 26.87 -23.45
CA ARG A 108 4.74 26.97 -23.59
C ARG A 108 4.23 28.41 -23.40
N SER A 109 3.44 28.84 -24.39
CA SER A 109 2.24 29.69 -24.30
C SER A 109 2.32 30.99 -23.50
N GLY A 110 2.43 32.11 -24.25
CA GLY A 110 2.08 33.48 -23.87
C GLY A 110 2.11 33.86 -22.39
N SER A 111 3.08 34.70 -22.00
CA SER A 111 3.17 35.37 -20.69
C SER A 111 1.78 35.73 -20.15
N LEU A 112 1.31 34.89 -19.21
CA LEU A 112 0.18 35.22 -18.34
C LEU A 112 0.64 36.40 -17.48
N THR A 113 -0.22 37.38 -17.32
CA THR A 113 0.05 38.58 -16.52
C THR A 113 -0.82 38.52 -15.26
N LEU A 114 -0.18 38.55 -14.09
CA LEU A 114 -0.84 38.58 -12.79
C LEU A 114 -0.72 39.94 -12.10
N ASP A 115 -1.63 40.20 -11.16
CA ASP A 115 -1.54 41.33 -10.23
C ASP A 115 -0.73 40.99 -8.96
N SER A 116 0.45 40.40 -9.16
CA SER A 116 1.35 39.87 -8.12
C SER A 116 1.61 40.82 -6.95
N GLU A 117 1.74 42.13 -7.20
CA GLU A 117 1.98 43.14 -6.17
C GLU A 117 0.83 43.31 -5.16
N ALA A 118 -0.40 43.00 -5.58
CA ALA A 118 -1.62 43.22 -4.79
C ALA A 118 -2.27 41.91 -4.29
N ILE A 119 -1.84 40.76 -4.81
CA ILE A 119 -2.29 39.45 -4.31
C ILE A 119 -1.62 39.18 -2.96
N GLY A 120 -2.47 39.01 -1.94
CA GLY A 120 -2.05 38.61 -0.60
C GLY A 120 -2.95 37.51 -0.07
N CYS A 121 -2.41 36.76 0.87
CA CYS A 121 -3.15 35.75 1.61
C CYS A 121 -3.04 36.02 3.10
N ASP A 122 -3.99 35.48 3.84
CA ASP A 122 -4.13 35.73 5.26
C ASP A 122 -3.79 34.46 6.06
N ILE A 123 -2.96 34.63 7.09
CA ILE A 123 -2.55 33.60 8.05
C ILE A 123 -3.17 33.95 9.41
N VAL A 124 -3.63 32.94 10.14
CA VAL A 124 -4.11 33.13 11.52
C VAL A 124 -3.00 32.74 12.48
N GLU A 125 -2.36 33.75 13.08
CA GLU A 125 -1.32 33.60 14.11
C GLU A 125 -1.85 34.17 15.43
N ASP A 126 -1.79 33.41 16.53
CA ASP A 126 -2.25 33.86 17.85
C ASP A 126 -3.66 34.49 17.89
N SER A 127 -4.58 33.95 17.10
CA SER A 127 -5.97 34.45 16.92
C SER A 127 -6.08 35.80 16.20
N VAL A 128 -4.98 36.33 15.69
CA VAL A 128 -4.93 37.53 14.85
C VAL A 128 -4.75 37.11 13.40
N LYS A 129 -5.58 37.68 12.53
CA LYS A 129 -5.51 37.45 11.08
C LYS A 129 -4.53 38.46 10.49
N VAL A 130 -3.38 37.99 10.01
CA VAL A 130 -2.32 38.82 9.39
C VAL A 130 -2.29 38.55 7.90
N ARG A 131 -2.22 39.62 7.10
CA ARG A 131 -2.14 39.53 5.64
C ARG A 131 -0.69 39.60 5.18
N HIS A 132 -0.25 38.59 4.43
CA HIS A 132 1.06 38.52 3.79
C HIS A 132 0.90 38.62 2.27
N ARG A 133 1.87 39.26 1.61
CA ARG A 133 1.91 39.33 0.13
C ARG A 133 2.58 38.06 -0.39
N LEU A 134 2.06 37.50 -1.49
CA LEU A 134 2.58 36.23 -2.01
C LEU A 134 4.06 36.32 -2.44
N ILE A 135 4.45 37.46 -3.01
CA ILE A 135 5.83 37.73 -3.47
C ILE A 135 6.87 37.74 -2.34
N ASP A 136 6.48 38.10 -1.12
CA ASP A 136 7.42 38.17 0.01
C ASP A 136 7.54 36.83 0.74
N MET A 137 6.68 35.85 0.43
CA MET A 137 6.58 34.60 1.16
C MET A 137 7.51 33.53 0.58
N SER A 138 8.04 32.68 1.45
CA SER A 138 8.81 31.50 1.06
C SER A 138 7.90 30.29 0.87
N GLU A 139 8.36 29.27 0.13
CA GLU A 139 7.61 28.01 -0.06
C GLU A 139 7.26 27.33 1.27
N GLY A 140 8.07 27.58 2.32
CA GLY A 140 7.88 27.02 3.65
C GLY A 140 6.71 27.63 4.43
N ASP A 141 6.28 28.84 4.08
CA ASP A 141 5.20 29.55 4.78
C ASP A 141 3.81 29.04 4.36
N ILE A 142 3.72 28.42 3.17
CA ILE A 142 2.51 27.77 2.69
C ILE A 142 2.42 26.37 3.33
N GLN A 143 1.66 26.28 4.41
CA GLN A 143 1.51 25.06 5.22
C GLN A 143 0.99 23.88 4.39
N CYS A 144 1.91 23.01 3.92
CA CYS A 144 1.55 21.82 3.18
C CYS A 144 1.78 20.47 3.86
N PRO A 145 0.77 19.56 3.83
CA PRO A 145 0.86 18.25 4.45
C PRO A 145 1.82 17.31 3.71
N ALA A 146 2.44 17.78 2.62
CA ALA A 146 3.47 17.07 1.89
C ALA A 146 4.56 16.52 2.81
N ARG A 147 4.94 17.24 3.89
CA ARG A 147 5.90 16.72 4.86
C ARG A 147 5.42 15.44 5.56
N LEU A 148 4.15 15.35 5.98
CA LEU A 148 3.63 14.15 6.62
C LEU A 148 3.41 13.01 5.63
N VAL A 149 2.85 13.29 4.46
CA VAL A 149 2.61 12.27 3.43
C VAL A 149 3.92 11.68 2.92
N THR A 150 4.93 12.51 2.66
CA THR A 150 6.26 12.04 2.25
C THR A 150 6.94 11.22 3.33
N ILE A 151 6.87 11.62 4.60
CA ILE A 151 7.41 10.84 5.74
C ILE A 151 6.71 9.47 5.81
N VAL A 152 5.37 9.43 5.77
CA VAL A 152 4.60 8.17 5.84
C VAL A 152 4.92 7.26 4.65
N CYS A 153 4.97 7.81 3.43
CA CYS A 153 5.33 7.05 2.24
C CYS A 153 6.76 6.51 2.33
N ALA A 154 7.73 7.30 2.80
CA ALA A 154 9.11 6.86 2.97
C ALA A 154 9.25 5.76 4.02
N VAL A 155 8.53 5.86 5.14
CA VAL A 155 8.52 4.81 6.18
C VAL A 155 7.92 3.52 5.63
N LEU A 156 6.80 3.59 4.91
CA LEU A 156 6.16 2.43 4.31
C LEU A 156 7.06 1.75 3.26
N THR A 157 7.75 2.50 2.40
CA THR A 157 8.66 1.92 1.41
C THR A 157 9.85 1.24 2.07
N VAL A 158 10.43 1.84 3.12
CA VAL A 158 11.52 1.22 3.90
C VAL A 158 11.04 -0.08 4.57
N LEU A 159 9.84 -0.10 5.16
CA LEU A 159 9.26 -1.30 5.76
C LEU A 159 9.02 -2.41 4.72
N LEU A 160 8.50 -2.07 3.55
CA LEU A 160 8.29 -3.05 2.48
C LEU A 160 9.61 -3.63 1.94
N VAL A 161 10.62 -2.78 1.74
CA VAL A 161 11.95 -3.21 1.27
C VAL A 161 12.63 -4.11 2.30
N THR A 162 12.57 -3.77 3.58
CA THR A 162 13.12 -4.60 4.66
C THR A 162 12.41 -5.94 4.79
N MET A 163 11.07 -5.96 4.72
CA MET A 163 10.29 -7.21 4.75
C MET A 163 10.57 -8.10 3.54
N ALA A 164 10.68 -7.51 2.33
CA ALA A 164 11.07 -8.24 1.13
C ALA A 164 12.50 -8.80 1.25
N GLY A 165 13.45 -7.99 1.73
CA GLY A 165 14.83 -8.40 1.95
C GLY A 165 14.95 -9.56 2.93
N VAL A 166 14.27 -9.49 4.09
CA VAL A 166 14.23 -10.56 5.08
C VAL A 166 13.60 -11.83 4.49
N SER A 167 12.50 -11.70 3.75
CA SER A 167 11.82 -12.83 3.10
C SER A 167 12.74 -13.54 2.09
N VAL A 168 13.48 -12.79 1.28
CA VAL A 168 14.47 -13.35 0.34
C VAL A 168 15.60 -14.05 1.08
N VAL A 169 16.14 -13.44 2.14
CA VAL A 169 17.20 -14.07 2.94
C VAL A 169 16.71 -15.37 3.57
N LEU A 170 15.52 -15.39 4.16
CA LEU A 170 14.93 -16.61 4.72
C LEU A 170 14.68 -17.67 3.65
N TYR A 171 14.17 -17.29 2.49
CA TYR A 171 13.99 -18.20 1.36
C TYR A 171 15.32 -18.80 0.90
N LEU A 172 16.36 -17.98 0.73
CA LEU A 172 17.69 -18.44 0.35
C LEU A 172 18.32 -19.34 1.42
N GLN A 173 18.18 -18.99 2.70
CA GLN A 173 18.63 -19.86 3.79
C GLN A 173 17.90 -21.20 3.77
N PHE A 174 16.59 -21.19 3.56
CA PHE A 174 15.77 -22.40 3.49
C PHE A 174 16.13 -23.26 2.27
N ALA A 175 16.33 -22.63 1.10
CA ALA A 175 16.78 -23.31 -0.11
C ALA A 175 18.18 -23.92 0.08
N ARG A 176 19.11 -23.20 0.71
CA ARG A 176 20.45 -23.72 1.06
C ARG A 176 20.35 -24.90 2.04
N ARG A 177 19.52 -24.80 3.08
CA ARG A 177 19.28 -25.90 4.03
C ARG A 177 18.70 -27.13 3.32
N ARG A 178 17.69 -26.94 2.45
CA ARG A 178 17.11 -28.03 1.66
C ARG A 178 18.12 -28.70 0.74
N LYS A 179 18.96 -27.93 0.04
CA LYS A 179 20.03 -28.48 -0.80
C LYS A 179 20.96 -29.39 0.00
N ARG A 180 21.42 -28.96 1.18
CA ARG A 180 22.25 -29.79 2.07
C ARG A 180 21.57 -31.12 2.45
N ILE A 181 20.29 -31.08 2.86
CA ILE A 181 19.55 -32.30 3.26
C ILE A 181 19.39 -33.28 2.08
N VAL A 182 19.16 -32.77 0.87
CA VAL A 182 19.05 -33.62 -0.34
C VAL A 182 20.39 -34.24 -0.71
N GLU A 183 21.49 -33.50 -0.55
CA GLU A 183 22.85 -33.97 -0.83
C GLU A 183 23.28 -35.05 0.17
N GLU A 184 22.97 -34.87 1.46
CA GLU A 184 23.16 -35.92 2.48
C GLU A 184 22.37 -37.20 2.16
N ARG A 185 21.11 -37.10 1.73
CA ARG A 185 20.32 -38.29 1.33
C ARG A 185 20.91 -39.03 0.14
N LYS A 186 21.47 -38.33 -0.85
CA LYS A 186 22.14 -38.95 -2.01
C LYS A 186 23.39 -39.70 -1.57
N ASN A 187 24.22 -39.09 -0.73
CA ASN A 187 25.43 -39.71 -0.19
C ASN A 187 25.14 -40.98 0.64
N VAL A 188 24.02 -40.99 1.38
CA VAL A 188 23.57 -42.18 2.14
C VAL A 188 23.08 -43.28 1.19
N ASN A 189 22.24 -42.95 0.21
CA ASN A 189 21.75 -43.94 -0.76
C ASN A 189 22.88 -44.57 -1.59
N GLU A 190 23.94 -43.82 -1.88
CA GLU A 190 25.10 -44.31 -2.64
C GLU A 190 26.00 -45.24 -1.81
N ARG A 191 25.98 -45.13 -0.46
CA ARG A 191 26.66 -46.08 0.44
C ARG A 191 25.90 -47.39 0.62
N ILE A 192 24.60 -47.42 0.33
CA ILE A 192 23.77 -48.63 0.42
C ILE A 192 23.73 -49.26 -0.97
N VAL A 193 24.87 -49.77 -1.44
CA VAL A 193 24.87 -50.71 -2.57
C VAL A 193 24.43 -52.05 -2.01
N PRO A 194 23.31 -52.66 -2.47
CA PRO A 194 23.04 -54.04 -2.10
C PRO A 194 24.20 -54.86 -2.66
N GLN A 195 24.95 -55.56 -1.79
CA GLN A 195 25.85 -56.60 -2.25
C GLN A 195 25.05 -57.49 -3.19
N GLN A 196 25.41 -57.52 -4.48
CA GLN A 196 24.94 -58.57 -5.36
C GLN A 196 25.55 -59.86 -4.86
N ILE A 197 24.84 -60.51 -3.94
CA ILE A 197 25.12 -61.88 -3.57
C ILE A 197 24.72 -62.68 -4.80
N ASP A 198 25.70 -63.31 -5.44
CA ASP A 198 25.46 -64.14 -6.61
C ASP A 198 24.40 -65.18 -6.26
N LYS A 199 23.43 -65.34 -7.16
CA LYS A 199 22.27 -66.23 -6.95
C LYS A 199 22.69 -67.65 -6.52
N MET A 200 23.82 -68.13 -7.03
CA MET A 200 24.39 -69.42 -6.66
C MET A 200 24.86 -69.50 -5.20
N GLU A 201 25.34 -68.38 -4.63
CA GLU A 201 25.79 -68.31 -3.24
C GLU A 201 24.60 -68.26 -2.28
N LEU A 202 23.54 -67.52 -2.67
CA LEU A 202 22.27 -67.50 -1.93
C LEU A 202 21.60 -68.88 -1.90
N GLU A 203 21.57 -69.59 -3.03
CA GLU A 203 21.05 -70.95 -3.11
C GLU A 203 21.88 -71.93 -2.26
N ARG A 204 23.21 -71.79 -2.23
CA ARG A 204 24.09 -72.55 -1.34
C ARG A 204 23.79 -72.30 0.13
N TYR A 205 23.61 -71.05 0.53
CA TYR A 205 23.27 -70.68 1.90
C TYR A 205 21.92 -71.25 2.33
N LEU A 206 20.90 -71.14 1.47
CA LEU A 206 19.57 -71.70 1.73
C LEU A 206 19.60 -73.23 1.84
N GLN A 207 20.40 -73.90 1.01
CA GLN A 207 20.59 -75.36 1.10
C GLN A 207 21.37 -75.78 2.36
N ALA A 208 22.40 -75.02 2.74
CA ALA A 208 23.13 -75.26 3.98
C ALA A 208 22.21 -75.11 5.20
N GLN A 209 21.33 -74.11 5.19
CA GLN A 209 20.38 -73.88 6.28
C GLN A 209 19.30 -74.97 6.35
N ALA A 210 18.83 -75.48 5.19
CA ALA A 210 17.89 -76.60 5.12
C ALA A 210 18.46 -77.91 5.69
N LEU A 211 19.76 -78.15 5.54
CA LEU A 211 20.44 -79.33 6.12
C LEU A 211 20.64 -79.21 7.63
N THR A 212 20.68 -77.99 8.19
CA THR A 212 20.79 -77.78 9.64
C THR A 212 19.45 -77.81 10.37
N SER A 213 18.32 -77.72 9.65
CA SER A 213 17.00 -77.84 10.27
C SER A 213 16.60 -79.32 10.42
N GLU A 214 17.29 -80.04 11.30
CA GLU A 214 16.72 -81.25 11.91
C GLU A 214 15.56 -80.80 12.81
N TYR A 215 14.35 -80.75 12.27
CA TYR A 215 13.13 -80.63 13.08
C TYR A 215 13.01 -81.90 13.92
N ARG A 216 13.60 -81.89 15.11
CA ARG A 216 13.40 -82.93 16.10
C ARG A 216 11.97 -82.83 16.59
N THR A 217 11.09 -83.72 16.12
CA THR A 217 9.75 -83.87 16.67
C THR A 217 9.87 -84.32 18.12
N LEU A 218 9.39 -83.51 19.06
CA LEU A 218 9.38 -83.86 20.48
C LEU A 218 8.39 -85.01 20.72
N ARG A 219 8.83 -86.04 21.47
CA ARG A 219 7.96 -87.18 21.86
C ARG A 219 6.98 -86.75 22.97
N PRO A 220 5.75 -87.30 23.01
CA PRO A 220 4.65 -86.74 23.81
C PRO A 220 4.74 -86.74 25.36
N TRP A 221 5.89 -87.00 26.00
CA TRP A 221 5.96 -87.15 27.48
C TRP A 221 7.16 -86.48 28.18
N GLU A 222 7.80 -85.48 27.57
CA GLU A 222 8.74 -84.62 28.28
C GLU A 222 8.10 -83.25 28.55
N ILE A 223 7.27 -83.17 29.60
CA ILE A 223 6.80 -81.89 30.17
C ILE A 223 7.46 -81.77 31.54
N PRO A 224 8.38 -80.80 31.75
CA PRO A 224 8.77 -80.43 33.10
C PRO A 224 7.59 -79.71 33.75
N ILE A 225 6.96 -80.36 34.72
CA ILE A 225 6.04 -79.70 35.64
C ILE A 225 6.88 -78.71 36.45
N LYS A 226 6.81 -77.42 36.11
CA LYS A 226 7.19 -76.35 37.02
C LYS A 226 5.92 -75.93 37.75
N GLU A 227 5.87 -76.31 39.02
CA GLU A 227 4.89 -75.83 39.98
C GLU A 227 4.96 -74.31 40.09
N ALA A 228 3.81 -73.76 40.45
CA ALA A 228 3.42 -72.37 40.39
C ALA A 228 4.25 -71.44 41.29
N ASP A 229 4.02 -70.14 41.05
CA ASP A 229 4.36 -68.98 41.90
C ASP A 229 5.65 -68.24 41.52
N ARG A 230 5.53 -67.30 40.57
CA ARG A 230 5.85 -65.87 40.80
C ARG A 230 5.60 -65.00 39.56
N GLU A 231 5.12 -63.80 39.85
CA GLU A 231 4.66 -62.75 38.94
C GLU A 231 5.71 -62.31 37.91
N GLU A 232 5.20 -62.04 36.71
CA GLU A 232 5.90 -61.55 35.52
C GLU A 232 5.81 -60.01 35.49
N PRO A 233 6.93 -59.27 35.41
CA PRO A 233 6.90 -57.87 35.02
C PRO A 233 7.43 -57.69 33.60
N ASP A 234 6.54 -57.22 32.73
CA ASP A 234 6.81 -56.68 31.41
C ASP A 234 7.89 -55.59 31.47
N HIS A 235 9.02 -55.79 30.81
CA HIS A 235 9.98 -54.71 30.57
C HIS A 235 10.45 -54.69 29.12
N TYR A 236 9.54 -54.29 28.23
CA TYR A 236 9.86 -53.88 26.86
C TYR A 236 10.59 -52.52 26.89
N GLU A 237 11.67 -52.40 26.12
CA GLU A 237 12.52 -51.21 26.07
C GLU A 237 11.79 -49.97 25.53
N LYS A 238 12.10 -48.84 26.17
CA LYS A 238 11.51 -47.52 25.97
C LYS A 238 12.13 -46.82 24.74
N PHE A 239 11.30 -46.52 23.73
CA PHE A 239 11.62 -45.55 22.68
C PHE A 239 10.97 -44.20 23.01
N ASP A 240 11.79 -43.17 23.29
CA ASP A 240 11.32 -41.81 23.50
C ASP A 240 10.93 -41.16 22.15
N TYR A 241 9.63 -41.00 21.89
CA TYR A 241 9.10 -40.18 20.82
C TYR A 241 9.01 -38.72 21.28
N PHE A 242 9.50 -37.80 20.45
CA PHE A 242 9.45 -36.34 20.68
C PHE A 242 8.02 -35.84 20.92
N ASP A 243 7.83 -35.12 22.04
CA ASP A 243 6.60 -34.44 22.41
C ASP A 243 6.39 -33.17 21.55
N HIS A 244 5.35 -33.18 20.72
CA HIS A 244 4.82 -31.97 20.07
C HIS A 244 3.58 -31.48 20.84
N ARG A 245 3.78 -30.92 22.03
CA ARG A 245 2.74 -30.17 22.75
C ARG A 245 3.15 -28.73 22.97
N ARG A 246 2.76 -27.87 22.03
CA ARG A 246 2.28 -26.50 22.26
C ARG A 246 1.72 -25.93 20.94
N MET A 247 0.55 -26.42 20.55
CA MET A 247 -0.34 -25.69 19.64
C MET A 247 -1.75 -25.70 20.27
N PRO A 248 -2.40 -24.55 20.45
CA PRO A 248 -3.76 -24.48 21.00
C PRO A 248 -4.79 -25.07 20.01
N PRO A 249 -5.91 -25.65 20.49
CA PRO A 249 -6.87 -26.30 19.61
C PRO A 249 -7.64 -25.28 18.75
N PRO A 250 -7.88 -25.55 17.45
CA PRO A 250 -8.84 -24.78 16.67
C PRO A 250 -10.27 -25.12 17.11
N LYS A 251 -11.13 -24.09 17.19
CA LYS A 251 -12.55 -24.19 17.57
C LYS A 251 -13.30 -25.09 16.58
N ALA A 252 -14.02 -26.09 17.08
CA ALA A 252 -14.85 -26.99 16.28
C ALA A 252 -16.09 -26.27 15.73
N ALA A 253 -16.34 -26.41 14.43
CA ALA A 253 -17.63 -26.10 13.81
C ALA A 253 -18.63 -27.25 14.08
N PRO A 254 -19.94 -26.98 14.21
CA PRO A 254 -20.93 -28.00 14.52
C PRO A 254 -21.15 -28.94 13.31
N ALA A 255 -21.12 -30.26 13.58
CA ALA A 255 -21.41 -31.29 12.58
C ALA A 255 -22.94 -31.42 12.36
N PRO A 256 -23.40 -31.72 11.12
CA PRO A 256 -24.82 -31.91 10.84
C PRO A 256 -25.34 -33.23 11.38
N HIS A 257 -26.56 -33.20 11.93
CA HIS A 257 -27.30 -34.38 12.36
C HIS A 257 -27.72 -35.24 11.17
N VAL A 258 -27.25 -36.49 11.13
CA VAL A 258 -27.76 -37.53 10.26
C VAL A 258 -29.01 -38.13 10.91
N VAL A 259 -30.15 -38.06 10.23
CA VAL A 259 -31.36 -38.79 10.57
C VAL A 259 -31.55 -39.89 9.53
N TYR A 260 -31.64 -41.14 9.98
CA TYR A 260 -31.89 -42.29 9.13
C TYR A 260 -33.37 -42.34 8.71
N VAL A 261 -33.63 -42.44 7.41
CA VAL A 261 -34.80 -43.11 6.80
C VAL A 261 -34.33 -43.81 5.53
#